data_AF-A0A382RRU1-F1
#
_entry.id   AF-A0A382RRU1-F1
#
_cell.length_a   1.000
_cell.length_b   1.000
_cell.length_c   1.000
_cell.angle_alpha   90.00
_cell.angle_beta   90.00
_cell.angle_gamma   90.00
#
_symmetry.space_group_name_H-M   'P 1'
#
loop_
_entity.id
_entity.type
_entity.pdbx_description
1 polymer ?
#
loop_
_entity_poly.entity_id
_entity_poly.type
_entity_poly.pdbx_seq_one_letter_code
_entity_poly.pdbx_strand_id
1 'polypeptide(L)'
;LANLSTRAVRDGDEYVVNGSKIWSSGAHLASFGILIARTNPDASKHHGISYFICPMDLPGISMEPIVDMTTAHSFNQVFFDDVRIPTELLVGEEGDGWRLARMTLANERVSLSAGGSLWGDGPSVDTLLDLVKDSGGENDPIIRQKLMHLYCESEVLRLNRLRTLSARLAGKVPGPEASIQKLMADHHGQNVMETAKNLCSASGMIKGSGPTGKIDPSLSHGPIAINIDKRNFPTSDPIWHFGFLFSPALTLGGGTFAVQRNIVAERVLGLPRDIDVEEGKTWSEARKQ
;
A
#
# COMPACT_ATOMS: atom_id res chain seq x y z
N LEU A 1 -1.33 -13.84 0.45
CA LEU A 1 -0.80 -13.86 1.83
C LEU A 1 -0.90 -15.23 2.50
N ALA A 2 -2.07 -15.90 2.51
CA ALA A 2 -2.26 -17.17 3.23
C ALA A 2 -1.33 -18.32 2.81
N ASN A 3 -0.69 -18.24 1.65
CA ASN A 3 0.27 -19.23 1.15
C ASN A 3 1.74 -18.93 1.52
N LEU A 4 2.01 -18.07 2.51
CA LEU A 4 3.38 -17.77 2.95
C LEU A 4 4.11 -19.02 3.48
N SER A 5 5.43 -19.04 3.31
CA SER A 5 6.32 -20.17 3.65
C SER A 5 7.40 -19.85 4.67
N THR A 6 7.60 -18.57 5.07
CA THR A 6 8.46 -18.23 6.22
C THR A 6 7.99 -19.04 7.42
N ARG A 7 8.86 -19.87 8.00
CA ARG A 7 8.50 -20.81 9.06
C ARG A 7 8.93 -20.27 10.42
N ALA A 8 8.17 -20.60 11.46
CA ALA A 8 8.49 -20.35 12.86
C ALA A 8 8.21 -21.66 13.61
N VAL A 9 9.26 -22.35 14.07
CA VAL A 9 9.15 -23.62 14.78
C VAL A 9 9.39 -23.37 16.26
N ARG A 10 8.47 -23.81 17.12
CA ARG A 10 8.60 -23.66 18.57
C ARG A 10 9.76 -24.53 19.08
N ASP A 11 10.63 -23.94 19.87
CA ASP A 11 11.77 -24.57 20.56
C ASP A 11 11.82 -24.03 22.00
N GLY A 12 11.23 -24.78 22.93
CA GLY A 12 11.08 -24.34 24.32
C GLY A 12 10.19 -23.09 24.46
N ASP A 13 10.77 -22.03 25.01
CA ASP A 13 10.16 -20.71 25.24
C ASP A 13 10.37 -19.73 24.07
N GLU A 14 10.93 -20.18 22.95
CA GLU A 14 11.18 -19.39 21.76
C GLU A 14 10.61 -20.03 20.49
N TYR A 15 10.58 -19.26 19.40
CA TYR A 15 10.39 -19.73 18.03
C TYR A 15 11.65 -19.50 17.22
N VAL A 16 12.11 -20.53 16.51
CA VAL A 16 13.18 -20.42 15.51
C VAL A 16 12.57 -20.11 14.15
N VAL A 17 12.87 -18.94 13.61
CA VAL A 17 12.30 -18.39 12.39
C VAL A 17 13.29 -18.51 11.23
N ASN A 18 12.79 -18.99 10.09
CA ASN A 18 13.57 -19.14 8.88
C ASN A 18 12.77 -18.75 7.63
N GLY A 19 13.44 -18.05 6.71
CA GLY A 19 12.91 -17.70 5.39
C GLY A 19 13.17 -16.23 5.04
N SER A 20 12.30 -15.63 4.22
CA SER A 20 12.44 -14.22 3.85
C SER A 20 11.08 -13.53 3.67
N LYS A 21 11.11 -12.20 3.71
CA LYS A 21 10.03 -11.29 3.34
C LYS A 21 10.57 -10.27 2.35
N ILE A 22 9.77 -9.91 1.36
CA ILE A 22 10.14 -8.93 0.34
C ILE A 22 9.11 -7.78 0.35
N TRP A 23 9.56 -6.59 -0.08
CA TRP A 23 8.77 -5.35 -0.04
C TRP A 23 8.45 -4.86 1.38
N SER A 24 9.35 -5.10 2.33
CA SER A 24 9.20 -4.62 3.71
C SER A 24 9.52 -3.13 3.79
N SER A 25 8.48 -2.29 3.74
CA SER A 25 8.58 -0.84 3.84
C SER A 25 9.27 -0.42 5.13
N GLY A 26 10.30 0.43 5.04
CA GLY A 26 10.96 1.02 6.22
C GLY A 26 11.67 0.03 7.15
N ALA A 27 11.85 -1.24 6.77
CA ALA A 27 12.46 -2.25 7.65
C ALA A 27 13.84 -1.85 8.21
N HIS A 28 14.69 -1.23 7.39
CA HIS A 28 15.98 -0.68 7.80
C HIS A 28 15.93 0.46 8.85
N LEU A 29 14.75 1.04 9.10
CA LEU A 29 14.53 2.11 10.08
C LEU A 29 13.68 1.66 11.28
N ALA A 30 13.04 0.50 11.17
CA ALA A 30 12.08 0.03 12.15
C ALA A 30 12.78 -0.65 13.33
N SER A 31 12.42 -0.28 14.55
CA SER A 31 12.85 -1.04 15.75
C SER A 31 12.11 -2.37 15.87
N PHE A 32 10.86 -2.41 15.42
CA PHE A 32 10.02 -3.61 15.44
C PHE A 32 9.30 -3.78 14.10
N GLY A 33 9.20 -5.02 13.65
CA GLY A 33 8.39 -5.46 12.54
C GLY A 33 7.20 -6.29 12.99
N ILE A 34 6.15 -6.31 12.18
CA ILE A 34 5.10 -7.32 12.24
C ILE A 34 5.56 -8.49 11.36
N LEU A 35 5.79 -9.65 11.98
CA LEU A 35 6.14 -10.86 11.26
C LEU A 35 4.96 -11.84 11.26
N ILE A 36 4.53 -12.25 10.07
CA ILE A 36 3.57 -13.35 9.91
C ILE A 36 4.32 -14.56 9.37
N ALA A 37 4.34 -15.65 10.13
CA ALA A 37 5.07 -16.87 9.80
C ALA A 37 4.19 -18.12 9.99
N ARG A 38 4.52 -19.18 9.25
CA ARG A 38 3.90 -20.50 9.31
C ARG A 38 4.41 -21.23 10.55
N THR A 39 3.51 -21.54 11.48
CA THR A 39 3.81 -22.37 12.66
C THR A 39 3.32 -23.80 12.50
N ASN A 40 2.25 -24.02 11.72
CA ASN A 40 1.72 -25.35 11.44
C ASN A 40 1.50 -25.55 9.92
N PRO A 41 2.36 -26.33 9.24
CA PRO A 41 2.22 -26.60 7.81
C PRO A 41 1.14 -27.66 7.50
N ASP A 42 0.72 -28.44 8.49
CA ASP A 42 -0.30 -29.48 8.35
C ASP A 42 -1.72 -28.97 8.69
N ALA A 43 -1.84 -27.69 9.03
CA ALA A 43 -3.12 -27.00 9.06
C ALA A 43 -3.47 -26.43 7.66
N SER A 44 -4.75 -26.10 7.46
CA SER A 44 -5.17 -25.33 6.27
C SER A 44 -4.41 -23.99 6.16
N LYS A 45 -4.28 -23.46 4.94
CA LYS A 45 -3.50 -22.23 4.65
C LYS A 45 -3.81 -21.04 5.58
N HIS A 46 -5.04 -20.93 6.06
CA HIS A 46 -5.50 -19.86 6.94
C HIS A 46 -5.36 -20.12 8.45
N HIS A 47 -5.19 -21.38 8.89
CA HIS A 47 -5.11 -21.74 10.31
C HIS A 47 -3.70 -22.17 10.76
N GLY A 48 -2.74 -22.15 9.83
CA GLY A 48 -1.35 -22.55 10.10
C GLY A 48 -0.36 -21.42 10.32
N ILE A 49 -0.81 -20.16 10.36
CA ILE A 49 0.06 -18.98 10.47
C ILE A 49 -0.14 -18.25 11.79
N SER A 50 0.94 -17.71 12.34
CA SER A 50 0.97 -16.92 13.57
C SER A 50 1.48 -15.51 13.31
N TYR A 51 1.22 -14.61 14.27
CA TYR A 51 1.53 -13.19 14.20
C TYR A 51 2.49 -12.82 15.32
N PHE A 52 3.64 -12.23 14.99
CA PHE A 52 4.70 -11.93 15.94
C PHE A 52 5.05 -10.45 15.91
N ILE A 53 5.36 -9.90 17.08
CA ILE A 53 6.20 -8.71 17.20
C ILE A 53 7.65 -9.16 17.03
N CYS A 54 8.37 -8.61 16.06
CA CYS A 54 9.73 -9.01 15.72
C CYS A 54 10.68 -7.83 15.92
N PRO A 55 11.50 -7.79 16.98
CA PRO A 55 12.59 -6.83 17.07
C PRO A 55 13.52 -7.01 15.87
N MET A 56 13.83 -5.91 15.18
CA MET A 56 14.53 -5.96 13.89
C MET A 56 16.06 -6.03 14.01
N ASP A 57 16.57 -5.97 15.24
CA ASP A 57 17.98 -6.07 15.61
C ASP A 57 18.38 -7.47 16.12
N LEU A 58 17.45 -8.45 16.08
CA LEU A 58 17.73 -9.82 16.50
C LEU A 58 18.84 -10.46 15.65
N PRO A 59 19.75 -11.24 16.26
CA PRO A 59 20.73 -12.04 15.52
C PRO A 59 20.06 -12.95 14.48
N GLY A 60 20.69 -13.08 13.31
CA GLY A 60 20.16 -13.86 12.18
C GLY A 60 19.24 -13.08 11.24
N ILE A 61 18.84 -11.85 11.60
CA ILE A 61 18.15 -10.93 10.67
C ILE A 61 19.19 -10.24 9.79
N SER A 62 19.00 -10.30 8.48
CA SER A 62 19.75 -9.50 7.51
C SER A 62 18.81 -8.87 6.48
N MET A 63 19.27 -7.78 5.86
CA MET A 63 18.44 -7.01 4.92
C MET A 63 19.21 -6.60 3.68
N GLU A 64 18.53 -6.62 2.54
CA GLU A 64 19.02 -6.08 1.28
C GLU A 64 18.12 -4.92 0.83
N PRO A 65 18.70 -3.77 0.44
CA PRO A 65 17.92 -2.62 -0.01
C PRO A 65 17.27 -2.90 -1.36
N ILE A 66 15.99 -2.54 -1.50
CA ILE A 66 15.29 -2.54 -2.79
C ILE A 66 15.17 -1.08 -3.22
N VAL A 67 15.92 -0.73 -4.27
CA VAL A 67 15.82 0.57 -4.94
C VAL A 67 14.95 0.40 -6.18
N ASP A 68 13.76 0.97 -6.15
CA ASP A 68 12.79 0.86 -7.25
C ASP A 68 12.98 1.97 -8.30
N MET A 69 12.09 2.00 -9.31
CA MET A 69 12.14 2.97 -10.41
C MET A 69 12.04 4.43 -9.95
N THR A 70 11.50 4.70 -8.76
CA THR A 70 11.45 6.04 -8.17
C THR A 70 12.82 6.50 -7.66
N THR A 71 13.81 5.61 -7.64
CA THR A 71 15.16 5.78 -7.04
C THR A 71 15.18 5.90 -5.51
N ALA A 72 14.03 5.70 -4.86
CA ALA A 72 13.92 5.66 -3.41
C ALA A 72 14.38 4.30 -2.86
N HIS A 73 14.98 4.32 -1.66
CA HIS A 73 15.20 3.13 -0.84
C HIS A 73 14.09 3.07 0.22
N SER A 74 12.89 2.76 -0.22
CA SER A 74 11.73 2.66 0.68
C SER A 74 11.54 1.27 1.26
N PHE A 75 12.09 0.25 0.59
CA PHE A 75 11.81 -1.15 0.88
C PHE A 75 13.09 -1.96 1.09
N ASN A 76 12.95 -3.07 1.81
CA ASN A 76 14.01 -4.06 1.92
C ASN A 76 13.45 -5.45 1.62
N GLN A 77 14.32 -6.34 1.16
CA GLN A 77 14.16 -7.76 1.37
C GLN A 77 14.79 -8.11 2.73
N VAL A 78 14.05 -8.81 3.58
CA VAL A 78 14.49 -9.20 4.93
C VAL A 78 14.62 -10.71 4.97
N PHE A 79 15.76 -11.19 5.44
CA PHE A 79 16.07 -12.61 5.60
C PHE A 79 16.15 -12.96 7.07
N PHE A 80 15.67 -14.16 7.40
CA PHE A 80 15.66 -14.74 8.73
C PHE A 80 16.41 -16.07 8.65
N ASP A 81 17.55 -16.14 9.31
CA ASP A 81 18.39 -17.34 9.42
C ASP A 81 18.51 -17.71 10.91
N ASP A 82 17.81 -18.77 11.30
CA ASP A 82 17.70 -19.24 12.70
C ASP A 82 17.43 -18.14 13.74
N VAL A 83 16.61 -17.16 13.38
CA VAL A 83 16.23 -16.03 14.25
C VAL A 83 15.35 -16.54 15.39
N ARG A 84 15.74 -16.27 16.64
CA ARG A 84 15.01 -16.66 17.83
C ARG A 84 14.10 -15.54 18.32
N ILE A 85 12.79 -15.80 18.36
CA ILE A 85 11.77 -14.87 18.86
C ILE A 85 11.12 -15.46 20.12
N PRO A 86 11.15 -14.78 21.28
CA PRO A 86 10.47 -15.23 22.49
C PRO A 86 8.96 -15.48 22.28
N THR A 87 8.42 -16.51 22.91
CA THR A 87 7.00 -16.87 22.80
C THR A 87 6.06 -15.78 23.32
N GLU A 88 6.51 -14.91 24.22
CA GLU A 88 5.76 -13.74 24.70
C GLU A 88 5.52 -12.66 23.64
N LEU A 89 6.28 -12.67 22.54
CA LEU A 89 6.09 -11.76 21.41
C LEU A 89 5.11 -12.30 20.36
N LEU A 90 4.53 -13.49 20.60
CA LEU A 90 3.36 -13.98 19.87
C LEU A 90 2.15 -13.12 20.22
N VAL A 91 1.47 -12.61 19.19
CA VAL A 91 0.22 -11.86 19.35
C VAL A 91 -0.96 -12.80 19.12
N GLY A 92 -1.82 -12.93 20.14
CA GLY A 92 -2.93 -13.88 20.12
C GLY A 92 -2.46 -15.32 20.30
N GLU A 93 -3.21 -16.25 19.72
CA GLU A 93 -2.92 -17.69 19.82
C GLU A 93 -2.12 -18.18 18.60
N GLU A 94 -1.36 -19.27 18.80
CA GLU A 94 -0.64 -19.92 17.71
C GLU A 94 -1.64 -20.41 16.64
N GLY A 95 -1.39 -20.09 15.37
CA GLY A 95 -2.29 -20.42 14.24
C GLY A 95 -3.41 -19.41 13.97
N ASP A 96 -3.62 -18.41 14.85
CA ASP A 96 -4.65 -17.36 14.69
C ASP A 96 -4.15 -16.10 13.95
N GLY A 97 -2.96 -16.17 13.34
CA GLY A 97 -2.32 -15.04 12.68
C GLY A 97 -3.11 -14.52 11.46
N TRP A 98 -3.94 -15.35 10.81
CA TRP A 98 -4.73 -14.90 9.66
C TRP A 98 -5.83 -13.91 10.04
N ARG A 99 -6.50 -14.13 11.18
CA ARG A 99 -7.55 -13.23 11.68
C ARG A 99 -6.95 -11.87 11.99
N LEU A 100 -5.81 -11.86 12.68
CA LEU A 100 -5.06 -10.64 13.02
C LEU A 100 -4.57 -9.92 11.77
N ALA A 101 -3.95 -10.63 10.83
CA ALA A 101 -3.48 -10.04 9.57
C ALA A 101 -4.63 -9.40 8.76
N ARG A 102 -5.80 -10.04 8.70
CA ARG A 102 -6.98 -9.47 8.05
C ARG A 102 -7.46 -8.18 8.71
N MET A 103 -7.37 -8.10 10.04
CA MET A 103 -7.73 -6.90 10.79
C MET A 103 -6.75 -5.76 10.49
N THR A 104 -5.44 -6.02 10.53
CA THR A 104 -4.39 -5.05 10.16
C THR A 104 -4.61 -4.52 8.75
N LEU A 105 -4.77 -5.40 7.76
CA LEU A 105 -5.00 -5.02 6.36
C LEU A 105 -6.30 -4.23 6.14
N ALA A 106 -7.35 -4.51 6.92
CA ALA A 106 -8.60 -3.76 6.85
C ALA A 106 -8.43 -2.32 7.35
N ASN A 107 -7.63 -2.12 8.41
CA ASN A 107 -7.30 -0.78 8.92
C ASN A 107 -6.37 -0.02 7.98
N GLU A 108 -5.31 -0.65 7.48
CA GLU A 108 -4.39 -0.04 6.50
C GLU A 108 -5.13 0.49 5.27
N ARG A 109 -6.11 -0.26 4.75
CA ARG A 109 -6.90 0.16 3.58
C ARG A 109 -7.61 1.50 3.77
N VAL A 110 -8.03 1.80 5.00
CA VAL A 110 -8.69 3.07 5.34
C VAL A 110 -7.67 4.20 5.27
N SER A 111 -6.48 3.97 5.83
CA SER A 111 -5.38 4.93 5.82
C SER A 111 -4.89 5.21 4.39
N LEU A 112 -4.68 4.16 3.59
CA LEU A 112 -4.25 4.28 2.19
C LEU A 112 -5.30 4.94 1.28
N SER A 113 -6.55 5.06 1.77
CA SER A 113 -7.65 5.70 1.05
C SER A 113 -7.97 7.11 1.58
N ALA A 114 -7.12 7.66 2.47
CA ALA A 114 -7.23 9.02 2.99
C ALA A 114 -6.99 10.07 1.90
N GLY A 115 -7.11 11.36 2.24
CA GLY A 115 -6.90 12.44 1.26
C GLY A 115 -5.44 12.52 0.81
N GLY A 116 -5.19 12.65 -0.49
CA GLY A 116 -3.86 12.58 -1.12
C GLY A 116 -3.86 11.56 -2.27
N SER A 117 -3.11 11.86 -3.33
CA SER A 117 -3.12 11.04 -4.56
C SER A 117 -2.17 9.84 -4.51
N LEU A 118 -1.33 9.75 -3.48
CA LEU A 118 -0.33 8.69 -3.27
C LEU A 118 -0.60 7.97 -1.95
N TRP A 119 -1.70 7.20 -1.91
CA TRP A 119 -2.15 6.48 -0.70
C TRP A 119 -2.41 7.35 0.54
N GLY A 120 -3.09 8.48 0.36
CA GLY A 120 -3.36 9.40 1.47
C GLY A 120 -2.21 10.36 1.78
N ASP A 121 -1.22 10.43 0.90
CA ASP A 121 -0.12 11.39 0.91
C ASP A 121 0.06 12.02 -0.48
N GLY A 122 0.99 12.98 -0.60
CA GLY A 122 1.35 13.67 -1.82
C GLY A 122 0.30 14.66 -2.32
N PRO A 123 0.57 15.35 -3.44
CA PRO A 123 -0.29 16.39 -3.94
C PRO A 123 -1.65 15.84 -4.42
N SER A 124 -2.72 16.56 -4.09
CA SER A 124 -4.09 16.21 -4.50
C SER A 124 -4.44 16.83 -5.86
N VAL A 125 -5.63 16.52 -6.37
CA VAL A 125 -6.20 17.25 -7.52
C VAL A 125 -6.34 18.75 -7.23
N ASP A 126 -6.62 19.15 -5.99
CA ASP A 126 -6.75 20.56 -5.63
C ASP A 126 -5.41 21.28 -5.77
N THR A 127 -4.31 20.64 -5.35
CA THR A 127 -2.96 21.14 -5.59
C THR A 127 -2.72 21.33 -7.08
N LEU A 128 -3.12 20.37 -7.93
CA LEU A 128 -2.96 20.47 -9.37
C LEU A 128 -3.82 21.59 -9.98
N LEU A 129 -5.05 21.75 -9.52
CA LEU A 129 -5.98 22.81 -9.94
C LEU A 129 -5.40 24.19 -9.64
N ASP A 130 -4.85 24.39 -8.46
CA ASP A 130 -4.28 25.67 -8.06
C ASP A 130 -3.03 26.01 -8.90
N LEU A 131 -2.16 25.04 -9.17
CA LEU A 131 -1.01 25.23 -10.07
C LEU A 131 -1.42 25.58 -11.51
N VAL A 132 -2.51 24.98 -12.01
CA VAL A 132 -3.01 25.30 -13.36
C VAL A 132 -3.61 26.70 -13.41
N LYS A 133 -4.37 27.10 -12.37
CA LYS A 133 -4.90 28.47 -12.28
C LYS A 133 -3.79 29.51 -12.19
N ASP A 134 -2.77 29.25 -11.37
CA ASP A 134 -1.65 30.17 -11.18
C ASP A 134 -0.81 30.34 -12.46
N SER A 135 -0.83 29.35 -13.35
CA SER A 135 -0.15 29.39 -14.65
C SER A 135 -1.04 29.85 -15.81
N GLY A 136 -2.32 30.19 -15.56
CA GLY A 136 -3.28 30.66 -16.57
C GLY A 136 -3.83 29.56 -17.50
N GLY A 137 -3.59 28.28 -17.17
CA GLY A 137 -3.97 27.12 -17.97
C GLY A 137 -5.46 26.80 -17.98
N GLU A 138 -6.26 27.45 -17.13
CA GLU A 138 -7.72 27.30 -17.06
C GLU A 138 -8.48 27.80 -18.31
N ASN A 139 -7.79 28.59 -19.14
CA ASN A 139 -8.32 29.11 -20.40
C ASN A 139 -8.35 28.06 -21.52
N ASP A 140 -7.55 26.99 -21.41
CA ASP A 140 -7.60 25.87 -22.34
C ASP A 140 -8.81 24.97 -22.03
N PRO A 141 -9.80 24.84 -22.94
CA PRO A 141 -10.99 24.06 -22.70
C PRO A 141 -10.72 22.56 -22.52
N ILE A 142 -9.66 22.01 -23.13
CA ILE A 142 -9.28 20.60 -23.02
C ILE A 142 -8.69 20.33 -21.63
N ILE A 143 -7.74 21.17 -21.20
CA ILE A 143 -7.15 21.09 -19.86
C ILE A 143 -8.24 21.25 -18.80
N ARG A 144 -9.10 22.27 -18.95
CA ARG A 144 -10.23 22.50 -18.05
C ARG A 144 -11.15 21.29 -17.95
N GLN A 145 -11.51 20.66 -19.08
CA GLN A 145 -12.37 19.47 -19.07
C GLN A 145 -11.71 18.29 -18.33
N LYS A 146 -10.41 18.05 -18.55
CA LYS A 146 -9.65 16.99 -17.87
C LYS A 146 -9.59 17.22 -16.36
N LEU A 147 -9.30 18.45 -15.95
CA LEU A 147 -9.24 18.83 -14.53
C LEU A 147 -10.60 18.74 -13.84
N MET A 148 -11.67 19.15 -14.51
CA MET A 148 -13.03 19.00 -13.98
C MET A 148 -13.42 17.54 -13.79
N HIS A 149 -12.98 16.65 -14.68
CA HIS A 149 -13.21 15.21 -14.50
C HIS A 149 -12.52 14.70 -13.23
N LEU A 150 -11.24 15.02 -13.03
CA LEU A 150 -10.50 14.65 -11.81
C LEU A 150 -11.13 15.26 -10.55
N TYR A 151 -11.57 16.51 -10.62
CA TYR A 151 -12.28 17.16 -9.52
C TYR A 151 -13.56 16.41 -9.13
N CYS A 152 -14.39 16.05 -10.12
CA CYS A 152 -15.59 15.26 -9.86
C CYS A 152 -15.27 13.90 -9.23
N GLU A 153 -14.23 13.20 -9.70
CA GLU A 153 -13.77 11.94 -9.08
C GLU A 153 -13.37 12.15 -7.61
N SER A 154 -12.58 13.20 -7.33
CA SER A 154 -12.15 13.55 -5.97
C SER A 154 -13.34 13.87 -5.06
N GLU A 155 -14.34 14.58 -5.55
CA GLU A 155 -15.56 14.86 -4.80
C GLU A 155 -16.35 13.58 -4.49
N VAL A 156 -16.46 12.64 -5.43
CA VAL A 156 -17.08 11.34 -5.15
C VAL A 156 -16.29 10.57 -4.10
N LEU A 157 -14.96 10.55 -4.19
CA LEU A 157 -14.08 9.94 -3.17
C LEU A 157 -14.25 10.59 -1.80
N ARG A 158 -14.38 11.93 -1.74
CA ARG A 158 -14.60 12.69 -0.51
C ARG A 158 -15.95 12.34 0.13
N LEU A 159 -17.01 12.29 -0.67
CA LEU A 159 -18.35 11.92 -0.21
C LEU A 159 -18.41 10.47 0.28
N ASN A 160 -17.72 9.54 -0.38
CA ASN A 160 -17.61 8.14 0.06
C ASN A 160 -16.86 8.02 1.40
N ARG A 161 -15.78 8.79 1.60
CA ARG A 161 -15.08 8.88 2.91
C ARG A 161 -16.02 9.38 3.99
N LEU A 162 -16.76 10.47 3.73
CA LEU A 162 -17.73 11.02 4.69
C LEU A 162 -18.81 9.99 5.03
N ARG A 163 -19.37 9.28 4.05
CA ARG A 163 -20.35 8.22 4.28
C ARG A 163 -19.80 7.12 5.19
N THR A 164 -18.57 6.68 4.93
CA THR A 164 -17.88 5.65 5.73
C THR A 164 -17.63 6.13 7.16
N LEU A 165 -17.18 7.37 7.32
CA LEU A 165 -16.96 7.99 8.63
C LEU A 165 -18.26 8.13 9.41
N SER A 166 -19.32 8.66 8.80
CA SER A 166 -20.64 8.78 9.43
C SER A 166 -21.21 7.43 9.85
N ALA A 167 -21.05 6.38 9.02
CA ALA A 167 -21.46 5.03 9.38
C ALA A 167 -20.71 4.50 10.61
N ARG A 168 -19.39 4.70 10.67
CA ARG A 168 -18.57 4.32 11.83
C ARG A 168 -18.97 5.06 13.10
N LEU A 169 -19.17 6.38 13.01
CA LEU A 169 -19.62 7.20 14.14
C LEU A 169 -21.01 6.77 14.65
N ALA A 170 -21.85 6.22 13.77
CA ALA A 170 -23.13 5.63 14.12
C ALA A 170 -23.03 4.16 14.61
N GLY A 171 -21.82 3.66 14.90
CA GLY A 171 -21.59 2.29 15.40
C GLY A 171 -21.75 1.19 14.35
N LYS A 172 -21.87 1.53 13.06
CA LYS A 172 -21.94 0.52 12.00
C LYS A 172 -20.57 -0.08 11.73
N VAL A 173 -20.55 -1.39 11.51
CA VAL A 173 -19.32 -2.12 11.17
C VAL A 173 -18.89 -1.76 9.74
N PRO A 174 -17.61 -1.41 9.50
CA PRO A 174 -17.08 -1.19 8.15
C PRO A 174 -17.26 -2.44 7.27
N GLY A 175 -17.82 -2.25 6.06
CA GLY A 175 -18.06 -3.30 5.10
C GLY A 175 -17.13 -3.24 3.88
N PRO A 176 -17.56 -3.76 2.71
CA PRO A 176 -16.79 -3.77 1.47
C PRO A 176 -16.63 -2.38 0.82
N GLU A 177 -17.22 -1.31 1.38
CA GLU A 177 -17.14 0.05 0.85
C GLU A 177 -15.68 0.55 0.78
N ALA A 178 -14.82 0.11 1.69
CA ALA A 178 -13.39 0.41 1.64
C ALA A 178 -12.68 -0.15 0.40
N SER A 179 -13.18 -1.26 -0.17
CA SER A 179 -12.65 -1.83 -1.42
C SER A 179 -13.09 -1.03 -2.65
N ILE A 180 -14.32 -0.50 -2.65
CA ILE A 180 -14.80 0.43 -3.68
C ILE A 180 -13.96 1.71 -3.64
N GLN A 181 -13.80 2.28 -2.44
CA GLN A 181 -13.00 3.49 -2.23
C GLN A 181 -11.57 3.31 -2.74
N LYS A 182 -10.90 2.21 -2.38
CA LYS A 182 -9.53 1.92 -2.82
C LYS A 182 -9.43 1.85 -4.34
N LEU A 183 -10.31 1.09 -5.00
CA LEU A 183 -10.30 0.95 -6.46
C LEU A 183 -10.40 2.31 -7.16
N MET A 184 -11.31 3.16 -6.69
CA MET A 184 -11.48 4.50 -7.25
C MET A 184 -10.27 5.40 -6.94
N ALA A 185 -9.75 5.36 -5.70
CA ALA A 185 -8.66 6.21 -5.26
C ALA A 185 -7.33 5.87 -5.97
N ASP A 186 -7.04 4.59 -6.20
CA ASP A 186 -5.81 4.16 -6.89
C ASP A 186 -5.78 4.70 -8.33
N HIS A 187 -6.89 4.55 -9.07
CA HIS A 187 -7.01 5.06 -10.44
C HIS A 187 -6.99 6.59 -10.48
N HIS A 188 -7.69 7.24 -9.55
CA HIS A 188 -7.68 8.69 -9.43
C HIS A 188 -6.25 9.21 -9.21
N GLY A 189 -5.49 8.60 -8.29
CA GLY A 189 -4.11 8.97 -8.01
C GLY A 189 -3.19 8.83 -9.23
N GLN A 190 -3.31 7.73 -9.98
CA GLN A 190 -2.62 7.54 -11.27
C GLN A 190 -2.96 8.64 -12.26
N ASN A 191 -4.25 8.95 -12.42
CA ASN A 191 -4.72 9.96 -13.37
C ASN A 191 -4.26 11.38 -12.98
N VAL A 192 -4.19 11.70 -11.69
CA VAL A 192 -3.66 12.98 -11.20
C VAL A 192 -2.18 13.11 -11.54
N MET A 193 -1.37 12.08 -11.23
CA MET A 193 0.06 12.11 -11.53
C MET A 193 0.35 12.14 -13.03
N GLU A 194 -0.38 11.35 -13.82
CA GLU A 194 -0.25 11.37 -15.28
C GLU A 194 -0.65 12.74 -15.86
N THR A 195 -1.75 13.33 -15.38
CA THR A 195 -2.19 14.66 -15.84
C THR A 195 -1.16 15.73 -15.48
N ALA A 196 -0.56 15.67 -14.29
CA ALA A 196 0.53 16.56 -13.90
C ALA A 196 1.70 16.49 -14.88
N LYS A 197 2.11 15.30 -15.31
CA LYS A 197 3.18 15.14 -16.32
C LYS A 197 2.76 15.66 -17.70
N ASN A 198 1.52 15.39 -18.11
CA ASN A 198 1.00 15.80 -19.42
C ASN A 198 0.85 17.32 -19.54
N LEU A 199 0.55 18.04 -18.45
CA LEU A 199 0.53 19.50 -18.43
C LEU A 199 1.89 20.13 -18.80
N CYS A 200 2.99 19.41 -18.58
CA CYS A 200 4.32 19.83 -18.98
C CYS A 200 4.65 19.52 -20.45
N SER A 201 3.72 18.95 -21.22
CA SER A 201 3.93 18.51 -22.61
C SER A 201 5.19 17.63 -22.73
N ALA A 202 6.03 17.83 -23.76
CA ALA A 202 7.24 17.04 -23.96
C ALA A 202 8.23 17.13 -22.78
N SER A 203 8.28 18.25 -22.06
CA SER A 203 9.10 18.39 -20.84
C SER A 203 8.67 17.46 -19.72
N GLY A 204 7.43 16.98 -19.75
CA GLY A 204 6.92 15.92 -18.87
C GLY A 204 7.71 14.62 -18.97
N MET A 205 8.41 14.34 -20.07
CA MET A 205 9.21 13.12 -20.20
C MET A 205 10.55 13.17 -19.47
N ILE A 206 10.97 14.35 -18.99
CA ILE A 206 12.28 14.54 -18.34
C ILE A 206 12.23 14.04 -16.89
N LYS A 207 13.33 13.42 -16.45
CA LYS A 207 13.54 13.05 -15.03
C LYS A 207 13.34 14.29 -14.15
N GLY A 208 12.69 14.15 -13.00
CA GLY A 208 12.49 15.27 -12.05
C GLY A 208 11.51 16.36 -12.50
N SER A 209 10.92 16.27 -13.70
CA SER A 209 9.96 17.27 -14.17
C SER A 209 8.56 17.09 -13.59
N GLY A 210 7.81 18.17 -13.60
CA GLY A 210 6.40 18.25 -13.20
C GLY A 210 5.91 19.70 -13.31
N PRO A 211 4.63 19.96 -13.00
CA PRO A 211 4.09 21.30 -12.98
C PRO A 211 4.93 22.20 -12.09
N THR A 212 5.20 23.42 -12.58
CA THR A 212 5.94 24.43 -11.82
C THR A 212 5.02 25.11 -10.83
N GLY A 213 5.55 25.45 -9.65
CA GLY A 213 4.85 26.23 -8.64
C GLY A 213 5.09 25.70 -7.24
N LYS A 214 4.47 26.35 -6.25
CA LYS A 214 4.70 26.01 -4.85
C LYS A 214 3.86 24.80 -4.47
N ILE A 215 4.52 23.79 -3.92
CA ILE A 215 3.90 22.69 -3.21
C ILE A 215 4.04 22.96 -1.72
N ASP A 216 2.99 22.68 -0.95
CA ASP A 216 3.09 22.72 0.51
C ASP A 216 4.19 21.73 0.95
N PRO A 217 5.24 22.19 1.68
CA PRO A 217 6.33 21.31 2.09
C PRO A 217 5.85 20.07 2.85
N SER A 218 4.75 20.15 3.61
CA SER A 218 4.18 19.01 4.33
C SER A 218 3.81 17.83 3.42
N LEU A 219 3.46 18.10 2.16
CA LEU A 219 3.12 17.08 1.15
C LEU A 219 4.36 16.36 0.57
N SER A 220 5.56 16.78 0.98
CA SER A 220 6.84 16.13 0.65
C SER A 220 7.41 15.32 1.82
N HIS A 221 6.70 15.24 2.95
CA HIS A 221 7.14 14.52 4.14
C HIS A 221 6.38 13.21 4.28
N GLY A 222 7.10 12.09 4.18
CA GLY A 222 6.55 10.76 4.39
C GLY A 222 7.67 9.73 4.55
N PRO A 223 7.36 8.45 4.81
CA PRO A 223 8.35 7.38 4.95
C PRO A 223 9.09 7.05 3.64
N ILE A 224 8.87 7.81 2.58
CA ILE A 224 9.46 7.60 1.27
C ILE A 224 10.48 8.70 0.99
N ALA A 225 11.75 8.32 0.95
CA ALA A 225 12.84 9.22 0.61
C ALA A 225 12.83 9.55 -0.90
N ILE A 226 12.48 10.79 -1.25
CA ILE A 226 12.62 11.28 -2.63
C ILE A 226 14.09 11.61 -2.89
N ASN A 227 14.81 10.72 -3.57
CA ASN A 227 16.25 10.84 -3.83
C ASN A 227 16.60 11.67 -5.08
N ILE A 228 15.77 12.65 -5.44
CA ILE A 228 15.97 13.51 -6.60
C ILE A 228 16.52 14.86 -6.16
N ASP A 229 17.68 15.23 -6.69
CA ASP A 229 18.33 16.50 -6.38
C ASP A 229 17.53 17.70 -6.91
N LYS A 230 16.90 18.46 -5.99
CA LYS A 230 16.13 19.67 -6.29
C LYS A 230 16.95 20.75 -7.02
N ARG A 231 18.29 20.76 -6.90
CA ARG A 231 19.15 21.74 -7.59
C ARG A 231 19.09 21.62 -9.11
N ASN A 232 18.80 20.43 -9.62
CA ASN A 232 18.68 20.17 -11.06
C ASN A 232 17.32 20.61 -11.62
N PHE A 233 16.32 20.83 -10.75
CA PHE A 233 14.94 21.16 -11.11
C PHE A 233 14.40 22.27 -10.21
N PRO A 234 14.98 23.49 -10.24
CA PRO A 234 14.71 24.52 -9.24
C PRO A 234 13.27 25.06 -9.28
N THR A 235 12.55 24.84 -10.38
CA THR A 235 11.20 25.38 -10.62
C THR A 235 10.09 24.34 -10.45
N SER A 236 10.42 23.06 -10.34
CA SER A 236 9.43 21.97 -10.21
C SER A 236 9.76 21.09 -9.01
N ASP A 237 8.76 20.82 -8.19
CA ASP A 237 8.99 19.91 -7.07
C ASP A 237 9.13 18.46 -7.57
N PRO A 238 10.18 17.70 -7.15
CA PRO A 238 10.38 16.32 -7.57
C PRO A 238 9.26 15.36 -7.20
N ILE A 239 8.35 15.73 -6.28
CA ILE A 239 7.20 14.92 -5.89
C ILE A 239 6.33 14.51 -7.09
N TRP A 240 6.24 15.33 -8.13
CA TRP A 240 5.46 15.00 -9.34
C TRP A 240 6.10 13.87 -10.15
N HIS A 241 7.42 13.93 -10.31
CA HIS A 241 8.14 12.87 -11.00
C HIS A 241 8.16 11.58 -10.18
N PHE A 242 8.45 11.70 -8.88
CA PHE A 242 8.37 10.60 -7.94
C PHE A 242 6.99 9.95 -7.96
N GLY A 243 5.93 10.75 -7.78
CA GLY A 243 4.54 10.30 -7.73
C GLY A 243 4.09 9.62 -9.01
N PHE A 244 4.49 10.15 -10.18
CA PHE A 244 4.24 9.49 -11.45
C PHE A 244 4.86 8.09 -11.52
N LEU A 245 6.13 7.96 -11.14
CA LEU A 245 6.84 6.67 -11.14
C LEU A 245 6.31 5.71 -10.06
N PHE A 246 5.81 6.23 -8.95
CA PHE A 246 5.24 5.45 -7.85
C PHE A 246 3.79 5.01 -8.13
N SER A 247 3.03 5.82 -8.87
CA SER A 247 1.58 5.63 -9.06
C SER A 247 1.15 4.24 -9.59
N PRO A 248 1.94 3.49 -10.39
CA PRO A 248 1.61 2.10 -10.73
C PRO A 248 1.45 1.19 -9.50
N ALA A 249 2.26 1.42 -8.44
CA ALA A 249 2.21 0.64 -7.21
C ALA A 249 0.87 0.76 -6.47
N LEU A 250 0.12 1.85 -6.68
CA LEU A 250 -1.14 2.12 -5.98
C LEU A 250 -2.14 0.96 -6.11
N THR A 251 -2.24 0.43 -7.33
CA THR A 251 -3.14 -0.66 -7.69
C THR A 251 -2.67 -2.05 -7.24
N LEU A 252 -1.48 -2.15 -6.64
CA LEU A 252 -0.86 -3.40 -6.20
C LEU A 252 -0.79 -3.50 -4.67
N GLY A 253 -0.25 -2.46 -4.01
CA GLY A 253 -0.11 -2.40 -2.56
C GLY A 253 -1.46 -2.32 -1.82
N GLY A 254 -1.50 -2.78 -0.57
CA GLY A 254 -2.73 -2.78 0.25
C GLY A 254 -3.85 -3.71 -0.28
N GLY A 255 -3.50 -4.62 -1.20
CA GLY A 255 -4.41 -5.52 -1.90
C GLY A 255 -4.67 -5.07 -3.34
N THR A 256 -4.33 -5.94 -4.29
CA THR A 256 -4.34 -5.64 -5.72
C THR A 256 -5.74 -5.28 -6.25
N PHE A 257 -5.79 -4.51 -7.33
CA PHE A 257 -7.06 -4.15 -7.99
C PHE A 257 -7.92 -5.38 -8.32
N ALA A 258 -7.31 -6.49 -8.73
CA ALA A 258 -8.01 -7.74 -9.02
C ALA A 258 -8.68 -8.32 -7.77
N VAL A 259 -7.95 -8.38 -6.65
CA VAL A 259 -8.52 -8.83 -5.37
C VAL A 259 -9.63 -7.89 -4.89
N GLN A 260 -9.47 -6.58 -5.05
CA GLN A 260 -10.54 -5.64 -4.68
C GLN A 260 -11.78 -5.83 -5.56
N ARG A 261 -11.63 -6.08 -6.86
CA ARG A 261 -12.75 -6.35 -7.77
C ARG A 261 -13.48 -7.63 -7.38
N ASN A 262 -12.77 -8.70 -7.01
CA ASN A 262 -13.40 -9.92 -6.49
C ASN A 262 -14.17 -9.64 -5.20
N ILE A 263 -13.62 -8.86 -4.27
CA ILE A 263 -14.34 -8.46 -3.04
C ILE A 263 -15.63 -7.71 -3.37
N VAL A 264 -15.60 -6.78 -4.33
CA VAL A 264 -16.80 -6.03 -4.77
C VAL A 264 -17.80 -6.97 -5.44
N ALA A 265 -17.35 -7.81 -6.37
CA ALA A 265 -18.19 -8.80 -7.05
C ALA A 265 -18.94 -9.70 -6.06
N GLU A 266 -18.23 -10.30 -5.12
CA GLU A 266 -18.80 -11.27 -4.19
C GLU A 266 -19.62 -10.60 -3.07
N ARG A 267 -19.11 -9.52 -2.47
CA ARG A 267 -19.72 -8.95 -1.25
C ARG A 267 -20.67 -7.81 -1.49
N VAL A 268 -20.57 -7.12 -2.63
CA VAL A 268 -21.46 -6.01 -2.99
C VAL A 268 -22.49 -6.46 -4.02
N LEU A 269 -22.04 -7.16 -5.07
CA LEU A 269 -22.91 -7.60 -6.16
C LEU A 269 -23.51 -9.00 -5.94
N GLY A 270 -23.04 -9.75 -4.94
CA GLY A 270 -23.56 -11.08 -4.61
C GLY A 270 -23.20 -12.15 -5.65
N LEU A 271 -22.15 -11.93 -6.44
CA LEU A 271 -21.69 -12.92 -7.42
C LEU A 271 -21.06 -14.13 -6.70
N PRO A 272 -21.11 -15.33 -7.32
CA PRO A 272 -20.45 -16.52 -6.77
C PRO A 272 -18.95 -16.30 -6.54
N ARG A 273 -18.39 -16.99 -5.54
CA ARG A 273 -16.94 -16.99 -5.29
C ARG A 273 -16.21 -17.82 -6.34
N ASP A 274 -14.94 -17.47 -6.54
CA ASP A 274 -14.00 -18.35 -7.25
C ASP A 274 -13.88 -19.71 -6.56
N ILE A 275 -13.67 -20.76 -7.36
CA ILE A 275 -13.50 -22.13 -6.88
C ILE A 275 -12.17 -22.23 -6.11
N ASP A 276 -12.21 -22.71 -4.87
CA ASP A 276 -11.00 -23.01 -4.10
C ASP A 276 -10.53 -24.44 -4.40
N VAL A 277 -9.60 -24.59 -5.34
CA VAL A 277 -9.00 -25.89 -5.71
C VAL A 277 -8.14 -26.53 -4.60
N GLU A 278 -7.92 -25.81 -3.50
CA GLU A 278 -7.20 -26.26 -2.32
C GLU A 278 -8.13 -26.54 -1.13
N GLU A 279 -9.45 -26.44 -1.31
CA GLU A 279 -10.41 -26.72 -0.25
C GLU A 279 -10.22 -28.13 0.34
N GLY A 280 -10.21 -28.22 1.67
CA GLY A 280 -9.98 -29.47 2.40
C GLY A 280 -8.51 -29.94 2.49
N LYS A 281 -7.57 -29.30 1.76
CA LYS A 281 -6.14 -29.64 1.84
C LYS A 281 -5.45 -28.90 2.99
N THR A 282 -4.43 -29.54 3.55
CA THR A 282 -3.42 -28.87 4.38
C THR A 282 -2.53 -27.96 3.52
N TRP A 283 -1.84 -27.01 4.14
CA TRP A 283 -0.89 -26.15 3.42
C TRP A 283 0.23 -26.98 2.79
N SER A 284 0.76 -27.98 3.49
CA SER A 284 1.75 -28.94 2.99
C SER A 284 1.29 -29.68 1.74
N GLU A 285 0.04 -30.18 1.72
CA GLU A 285 -0.52 -30.93 0.59
C GLU A 285 -0.69 -30.05 -0.65
N ALA A 286 -1.17 -28.81 -0.47
CA ALA A 286 -1.36 -27.87 -1.57
C ALA A 286 -0.04 -27.47 -2.27
N ARG A 287 1.11 -27.62 -1.61
CA ARG A 287 2.43 -27.24 -2.12
C ARG A 287 3.19 -28.36 -2.83
N LYS A 288 2.70 -29.59 -2.80
CA LYS A 288 3.33 -30.76 -3.45
C LYS A 288 2.91 -30.95 -4.92
N GLN A 289 2.02 -30.09 -5.41
CA GLN A 289 1.59 -30.03 -6.83
C GLN A 289 2.43 -29.01 -7.59
#